data_AF-A0A8T5YKS6-F1
#
_entry.id   AF-A0A8T5YKS6-F1
#
_cell.length_a   1.000
_cell.length_b   1.000
_cell.length_c   1.000
_cell.angle_alpha   90.00
_cell.angle_beta   90.00
_cell.angle_gamma   90.00
#
_symmetry.space_group_name_H-M   'P 1'
#
loop_
_entity.id
_entity.type
_entity.pdbx_description
1 polymer ?
#
loop_
_entity_poly.entity_id
_entity_poly.type
_entity_poly.pdbx_seq_one_letter_code
_entity_poly.pdbx_strand_id
1 'polypeptide(L)' 'IKQDFRLLGQTSVDRLLQLSQGQTVKGNQLLPVSLVKRKTTLPPNTQTASPQALADSLMQLARQISRLESGQ' A
#
# COMPACT_ATOMS: atom_id res chain seq x y z
N ILE A 1 3.63 6.01 -1.93
CA ILE A 1 4.57 6.84 -2.73
C ILE A 1 5.00 6.02 -3.93
N LYS A 2 4.93 6.57 -5.14
CA LYS A 2 5.43 5.92 -6.36
C LYS A 2 6.90 6.27 -6.53
N GLN A 3 7.71 5.22 -6.64
CA GLN A 3 9.07 5.26 -7.16
C GLN A 3 9.02 4.66 -8.56
N ASP A 4 9.57 5.36 -9.56
CA ASP A 4 9.55 4.84 -10.92
C ASP A 4 10.76 3.93 -11.17
N PHE A 5 10.55 2.62 -11.06
CA PHE A 5 11.59 1.62 -11.25
C PHE A 5 12.07 1.51 -12.70
N ARG A 6 11.27 1.93 -13.69
CA ARG A 6 11.71 1.96 -15.09
C ARG A 6 12.72 3.08 -15.29
N LEU A 7 12.42 4.26 -14.74
CA LEU A 7 13.36 5.39 -14.72
C LEU A 7 14.64 5.01 -13.99
N LEU A 8 14.54 4.36 -12.82
CA LEU A 8 15.71 3.88 -12.10
C LEU A 8 16.53 2.90 -12.93
N GLY A 9 15.90 1.92 -13.56
CA GLY A 9 16.58 0.92 -14.38
C GLY A 9 17.36 1.55 -15.54
N GLN A 10 16.69 2.41 -16.32
CA GLN A 10 17.34 3.13 -17.42
C GLN A 10 18.50 3.99 -16.91
N THR A 11 18.25 4.86 -15.94
CA THR A 11 19.26 5.80 -15.42
C THR A 11 20.45 5.06 -14.82
N SER A 12 20.24 3.91 -14.17
CA SER A 12 21.30 3.11 -13.56
C SER A 12 22.20 2.46 -14.62
N VAL A 13 21.62 1.90 -15.68
CA VAL A 13 22.39 1.29 -16.78
C VAL A 13 23.17 2.35 -17.54
N ASP A 14 22.52 3.44 -17.93
CA ASP A 14 23.18 4.54 -18.64
C ASP A 14 24.35 5.10 -17.81
N ARG A 15 24.14 5.28 -16.52
CA ARG A 15 25.16 5.73 -15.59
C ARG A 15 26.33 4.74 -15.45
N LEU A 16 26.05 3.44 -15.41
CA LEU A 16 27.10 2.42 -15.35
C LEU A 16 27.96 2.43 -16.62
N LEU A 17 27.34 2.58 -17.78
CA LEU A 17 28.04 2.70 -19.05
C LEU A 17 28.91 3.96 -19.10
N GLN A 18 28.39 5.11 -18.66
CA GLN A 18 29.16 6.36 -18.56
C GLN A 18 30.38 6.21 -17.64
N LEU A 19 30.20 5.58 -16.47
CA LEU A 19 31.31 5.29 -15.55
C LEU A 19 32.36 4.36 -16.18
N SER A 20 31.93 3.34 -16.93
CA SER A 20 32.85 2.42 -17.64
C SER A 20 33.67 3.11 -18.73
N GLN A 21 33.13 4.16 -19.35
CA GLN A 21 33.81 4.96 -20.38
C GLN A 21 34.72 6.04 -19.79
N GLY A 22 34.89 6.08 -18.46
CA GLY A 22 35.72 7.06 -17.78
C GLY A 22 35.08 8.45 -17.64
N GLN A 23 33.77 8.58 -17.90
CA GLN A 23 33.07 9.83 -17.62
C GLN A 23 32.98 10.06 -16.11
N THR A 24 33.21 11.30 -15.69
CA THR A 24 33.17 11.71 -14.28
C THR A 24 31.73 11.93 -13.81
N VAL A 25 30.96 10.85 -13.67
CA VAL A 25 29.62 10.88 -13.07
C VAL A 25 29.70 10.81 -11.55
N LYS A 26 30.33 11.81 -10.91
CA LYS A 26 30.59 11.82 -9.47
C LYS A 26 29.33 12.13 -8.64
N GLY A 27 29.16 11.43 -7.53
CA GLY A 27 28.16 11.74 -6.49
C GLY A 27 26.91 10.86 -6.53
N ASN A 28 25.93 11.15 -5.68
CA ASN A 28 24.63 10.46 -5.67
C ASN A 28 23.61 11.23 -6.52
N GLN A 29 22.73 10.51 -7.23
CA GLN A 29 21.59 11.13 -7.95
C GLN A 29 20.29 10.74 -7.26
N LEU A 30 19.57 11.74 -6.74
CA LEU A 30 18.25 11.53 -6.17
C LEU A 30 17.19 11.56 -7.27
N LEU A 31 16.52 10.43 -7.48
CA LEU A 31 15.40 10.33 -8.42
C LEU A 31 14.11 10.83 -7.75
N PRO A 32 13.23 11.52 -8.52
CA PRO A 32 12.00 12.06 -7.97
C PRO A 32 11.03 10.95 -7.54
N VAL A 33 10.25 11.25 -6.50
CA VAL A 33 9.14 10.41 -6.04
C VAL A 33 7.83 11.20 -6.12
N SER A 34 6.71 10.49 -6.28
CA SER A 34 5.39 11.12 -6.35
C SER A 34 4.38 10.45 -5.40
N LEU A 35 3.40 11.20 -4.94
CA LEU A 35 2.28 10.63 -4.20
C LEU A 35 1.25 10.07 -5.18
N VAL A 36 0.94 8.77 -5.05
CA VAL A 36 -0.18 8.15 -5.77
C VAL A 36 -1.28 7.88 -4.76
N LYS A 37 -2.34 8.69 -4.83
CA LYS A 37 -3.54 8.49 -3.99
C LYS A 37 -4.35 7.32 -4.54
N ARG A 38 -4.77 6.41 -3.65
CA ARG A 38 -5.64 5.27 -3.94
C ARG A 38 -6.85 5.31 -3.01
N LYS A 39 -7.64 4.24 -2.99
CA LYS A 39 -8.86 4.10 -2.17
C LYS A 39 -8.60 3.83 -0.68
N THR A 40 -7.34 3.81 -0.24
CA THR A 40 -6.95 3.47 1.14
C THR A 40 -6.68 4.69 2.01
N THR A 41 -6.96 5.91 1.55
CA THR A 41 -6.77 7.14 2.33
C THR A 41 -8.10 7.82 2.61
N LEU A 42 -8.38 8.07 3.88
CA LEU A 42 -9.53 8.81 4.38
C LEU A 42 -9.08 9.74 5.51
N PRO A 43 -9.86 10.78 5.84
CA PRO A 43 -9.66 11.55 7.07
C PRO A 43 -9.68 10.63 8.30
N PRO A 44 -9.00 11.02 9.39
CA PRO A 44 -9.02 10.22 10.63
C PRO A 44 -10.46 10.04 11.11
N ASN A 45 -10.86 8.78 11.31
CA ASN A 45 -12.16 8.48 11.87
C ASN A 45 -12.11 8.64 13.39
N THR A 46 -13.05 9.39 13.95
CA THR A 46 -13.20 9.63 15.39
C THR A 46 -14.18 8.66 16.04
N GLN A 47 -14.90 7.86 15.25
CA GLN A 47 -15.88 6.91 15.76
C GLN A 47 -15.26 5.54 16.00
N THR A 48 -15.41 5.04 17.22
CA THR A 48 -15.11 3.66 17.59
C THR A 48 -16.42 2.87 17.70
N ALA A 49 -16.37 1.56 17.41
CA ALA A 49 -17.53 0.70 17.64
C ALA A 49 -17.84 0.64 19.14
N SER A 50 -19.11 0.80 19.50
CA SER A 50 -19.55 0.63 20.89
C SER A 50 -19.62 -0.85 21.27
N PRO A 51 -19.51 -1.20 22.57
CA PRO A 51 -19.69 -2.58 23.03
C PRO A 51 -21.03 -3.19 22.59
N GLN A 52 -22.11 -2.38 22.55
CA GLN A 52 -23.42 -2.84 22.08
C GLN A 52 -23.40 -3.20 20.59
N ALA A 53 -22.78 -2.36 19.74
CA ALA A 53 -22.67 -2.63 18.31
C ALA A 53 -21.88 -3.93 18.02
N LEU A 54 -20.88 -4.24 18.88
CA LEU A 54 -20.15 -5.51 18.81
C LEU A 54 -21.03 -6.68 19.26
N ALA A 55 -21.78 -6.56 20.36
CA ALA A 55 -22.69 -7.59 20.84
C ALA A 55 -23.79 -7.91 19.81
N ASP A 56 -24.37 -6.89 19.17
CA ASP A 56 -25.35 -7.07 18.11
C ASP A 56 -24.76 -7.81 16.90
N SER A 57 -23.52 -7.48 16.52
CA SER A 57 -22.78 -8.18 15.46
C SER A 57 -22.51 -9.65 15.80
N LEU A 58 -22.15 -9.94 17.06
CA LEU A 58 -21.95 -11.32 17.54
C LEU A 58 -23.25 -12.13 17.52
N MET A 59 -24.38 -11.53 17.91
CA MET A 59 -25.69 -12.19 17.82
C MET A 59 -26.11 -12.48 16.38
N GLN A 60 -25.80 -11.58 15.43
CA GLN A 60 -26.05 -11.84 14.01
C GLN A 60 -25.25 -13.03 13.50
N LEU A 61 -23.96 -13.11 13.86
CA LEU A 61 -23.10 -14.24 13.51
C LEU A 61 -23.59 -15.56 14.14
N ALA A 62 -23.96 -15.55 15.43
CA ALA A 62 -24.47 -16.73 16.12
C ALA A 62 -25.72 -17.31 15.43
N ARG A 63 -26.64 -16.45 15.00
CA ARG A 63 -27.84 -16.88 14.25
C ARG A 63 -27.51 -17.47 12.89
N GLN A 64 -26.49 -16.94 12.19
CA GLN A 64 -26.03 -17.52 10.92
C GLN A 64 -25.45 -18.92 11.14
N ILE A 65 -24.66 -19.12 12.20
CA ILE A 65 -24.10 -20.43 12.56
C ILE A 65 -25.21 -21.43 12.88
N SER A 66 -26.21 -21.04 13.68
CA SER A 66 -27.33 -21.94 14.00
C SER A 66 -28.11 -22.42 12.78
N ARG A 67 -28.17 -21.61 11.71
CA ARG A 67 -28.83 -21.98 10.45
C ARG A 67 -28.01 -22.98 9.62
N LEU A 68 -26.68 -22.94 9.72
CA LEU A 68 -25.79 -23.88 9.04
C LEU A 68 -25.91 -25.30 9.65
N GLU A 69 -26.10 -25.42 10.96
CA GLU A 69 -26.31 -26.72 11.62
C GLU A 69 -27.70 -27.33 11.36
N SER A 70 -28.71 -26.50 11.07
CA SER A 70 -30.08 -26.95 10.81
C SER A 70 -30.35 -27.32 9.34
N GLY A 71 -29.31 -27.42 8.51
CA GLY A 71 -29.38 -28.07 7.20
C GLY A 71 -30.17 -27.30 6.13
N GLN A 72 -29.97 -25.99 6.04
CA GLN A 72 -30.18 -25.24 4.79
C GLN A 72 -28.85 -24.87 4.16
#